data_AF-A0A2A2C9F3-F1
#
_entry.id   AF-A0A2A2C9F3-F1
#
_cell.length_a   1.000
_cell.length_b   1.000
_cell.length_c   1.000
_cell.angle_alpha   90.00
_cell.angle_beta   90.00
_cell.angle_gamma   90.00
#
_symmetry.space_group_name_H-M   'P 1'
#
loop_
_entity.id
_entity.type
_entity.pdbx_description
1 polymer ?
#
loop_
_entity_poly.entity_id
_entity_poly.type
_entity_poly.pdbx_seq_one_letter_code
_entity_poly.pdbx_strand_id
1 'polypeptide(L)'
;MELFAITDNTVGTRIVRIVTDRPTQNVVTQLFSEQKTFFEERYTEGVEFSGGYITSGDEFFVIPDFDDVIAVLDAINNPTSIPPWEPEEISAFNIIALFSGYPEEDGKPATALIQSFDKRQVIDNRRTIFQKMFQASNTFCQSTEHGIVIDNKLTAILAGTELKFKSFHMLRRIFDVDAYFREATNEELTSFSSHEKFSVVPGFDLTTIADSVIRKKVSLINKSRILEDYSVTELRISASEIGVALETEKIGEIEKIKMPQIRKDVKRLLHFLDEDYFTSHITRTLYRANSKRREDV
;
A
#
# COMPACT_ATOMS: atom_id res chain seq x y z
N MET A 1 16.19 -1.66 -18.39
CA MET A 1 15.44 -0.73 -17.54
C MET A 1 16.24 -0.51 -16.26
N GLU A 2 16.22 0.69 -15.71
CA GLU A 2 16.81 0.96 -14.39
C GLU A 2 15.84 0.54 -13.28
N LEU A 3 16.37 0.06 -12.16
CA LEU A 3 15.59 -0.36 -11.00
C LEU A 3 15.61 0.72 -9.92
N PHE A 4 14.45 0.98 -9.33
CA PHE A 4 14.27 1.98 -8.30
C PHE A 4 13.47 1.43 -7.12
N ALA A 5 13.59 2.11 -5.99
CA ALA A 5 12.78 1.88 -4.80
C ALA A 5 12.10 3.17 -4.36
N ILE A 6 10.87 3.04 -3.89
CA ILE A 6 10.13 4.09 -3.18
C ILE A 6 10.28 3.82 -1.68
N THR A 7 10.68 4.83 -0.92
CA THR A 7 10.82 4.75 0.54
C THR A 7 9.51 5.17 1.24
N ASP A 8 9.39 4.89 2.53
CA ASP A 8 8.30 5.42 3.36
C ASP A 8 8.46 6.92 3.66
N ASN A 9 7.46 7.53 4.31
CA ASN A 9 7.46 8.97 4.62
C ASN A 9 8.44 9.36 5.75
N THR A 10 9.20 8.41 6.29
CA THR A 10 10.15 8.64 7.39
C THR A 10 11.55 8.94 6.88
N VAL A 11 11.82 8.56 5.64
CA VAL A 11 13.06 8.86 4.92
C VAL A 11 12.87 10.14 4.10
N GLY A 12 13.82 11.08 4.18
CA GLY A 12 13.74 12.34 3.44
C GLY A 12 13.81 12.17 1.92
N THR A 13 14.51 11.13 1.46
CA THR A 13 14.65 10.78 0.05
C THR A 13 13.57 9.78 -0.36
N ARG A 14 12.61 10.21 -1.19
CA ARG A 14 11.43 9.41 -1.59
C ARG A 14 11.73 8.32 -2.62
N ILE A 15 12.67 8.57 -3.53
CA ILE A 15 13.09 7.62 -4.57
C ILE A 15 14.60 7.43 -4.50
N VAL A 16 15.04 6.18 -4.56
CA VAL A 16 16.45 5.80 -4.72
C VAL A 16 16.61 4.81 -5.87
N ARG A 17 17.77 4.84 -6.54
CA ARG A 17 18.10 3.93 -7.64
C ARG A 17 18.87 2.73 -7.12
N ILE A 18 18.40 1.53 -7.42
CA ILE A 18 19.11 0.29 -7.10
C ILE A 18 20.07 0.00 -8.26
N VAL A 19 21.37 0.18 -8.01
CA VAL A 19 22.40 -0.04 -9.02
C VAL A 19 22.63 -1.54 -9.19
N THR A 20 22.46 -2.04 -10.41
CA THR A 20 22.68 -3.45 -10.76
C THR A 20 23.76 -3.58 -11.83
N ASP A 21 24.48 -4.70 -11.82
CA ASP A 21 25.33 -5.04 -12.97
C ASP A 21 24.48 -5.37 -14.22
N ARG A 22 25.11 -5.38 -15.39
CA ARG A 22 24.40 -5.58 -16.66
C ARG A 22 23.69 -6.94 -16.76
N PRO A 23 24.29 -8.08 -16.34
CA PRO A 23 23.56 -9.36 -16.29
C PRO A 23 22.30 -9.30 -15.42
N THR A 24 22.40 -8.74 -14.21
CA THR A 24 21.27 -8.61 -13.29
C THR A 24 20.21 -7.67 -13.86
N GLN A 25 20.62 -6.55 -14.47
CA GLN A 25 19.70 -5.61 -15.11
C GLN A 25 18.86 -6.28 -16.20
N ASN A 26 19.44 -7.19 -16.99
CA ASN A 26 18.70 -7.95 -18.00
C ASN A 26 17.65 -8.86 -17.36
N VAL A 27 18.00 -9.57 -16.27
CA VAL A 27 17.06 -10.43 -15.53
C VAL A 27 15.91 -9.62 -14.96
N VAL A 28 16.21 -8.48 -14.31
CA VAL A 28 15.19 -7.58 -13.76
C VAL A 28 14.29 -7.03 -14.88
N THR A 29 14.88 -6.60 -15.99
CA THR A 29 14.13 -6.09 -17.15
C THR A 29 13.18 -7.16 -17.70
N GLN A 30 13.64 -8.40 -17.82
CA GLN A 30 12.81 -9.52 -18.27
C GLN A 30 11.67 -9.78 -17.29
N LEU A 31 11.95 -9.83 -15.98
CA LEU A 31 10.95 -10.05 -14.94
C LEU A 31 9.83 -9.00 -15.01
N PHE A 32 10.17 -7.72 -15.04
CA PHE A 32 9.15 -6.65 -15.14
C PHE A 32 8.37 -6.70 -16.45
N SER A 33 9.02 -7.08 -17.56
CA SER A 33 8.35 -7.24 -18.85
C SER A 33 7.34 -8.39 -18.84
N GLU A 34 7.72 -9.56 -18.29
CA GLU A 34 6.84 -10.71 -18.13
C GLU A 34 5.63 -10.39 -17.25
N GLN A 35 5.83 -9.63 -16.18
CA GLN A 35 4.73 -9.22 -15.30
C GLN A 35 3.80 -8.20 -15.94
N LYS A 36 4.33 -7.28 -16.76
CA LYS A 36 3.52 -6.37 -17.57
C LYS A 36 2.64 -7.17 -18.53
N THR A 37 3.23 -8.10 -19.29
CA THR A 37 2.49 -8.99 -20.19
C THR A 37 1.43 -9.78 -19.43
N PHE A 38 1.78 -10.38 -18.29
CA PHE A 38 0.81 -11.10 -17.46
C PHE A 38 -0.35 -10.20 -17.01
N PHE A 39 -0.09 -8.98 -16.56
CA PHE A 39 -1.14 -8.04 -16.15
C PHE A 39 -2.08 -7.71 -17.31
N GLU A 40 -1.53 -7.36 -18.48
CA GLU A 40 -2.30 -6.96 -19.67
C GLU A 40 -3.07 -8.13 -20.31
N GLU A 41 -2.56 -9.36 -20.23
CA GLU A 41 -3.25 -10.56 -20.73
C GLU A 41 -4.30 -11.07 -19.74
N ARG A 42 -4.04 -10.96 -18.44
CA ARG A 42 -4.94 -11.47 -17.40
C ARG A 42 -6.11 -10.55 -17.13
N TYR A 43 -5.91 -9.24 -17.27
CA TYR A 43 -6.91 -8.20 -17.00
C TYR A 43 -7.18 -7.41 -18.28
N THR A 44 -8.32 -7.67 -18.91
CA THR A 44 -8.66 -7.16 -20.24
C THR A 44 -9.67 -6.01 -20.22
N GLU A 45 -10.37 -5.80 -19.10
CA GLU A 45 -11.42 -4.80 -18.98
C GLU A 45 -11.02 -3.69 -17.99
N GLY A 46 -10.83 -2.48 -18.51
CA GLY A 46 -10.54 -1.31 -17.68
C GLY A 46 -11.83 -0.66 -17.19
N VAL A 47 -11.99 -0.54 -15.88
CA VAL A 47 -13.09 0.18 -15.24
C VAL A 47 -12.57 1.41 -14.53
N GLU A 48 -13.27 2.54 -14.68
CA GLU A 48 -12.90 3.75 -13.96
C GLU A 48 -13.01 3.51 -12.45
N PHE A 49 -12.00 3.93 -11.72
CA PHE A 49 -11.95 3.76 -10.29
C PHE A 49 -13.05 4.56 -9.61
N SER A 50 -14.04 3.85 -9.05
CA SER A 50 -15.15 4.47 -8.33
C SER A 50 -15.27 3.91 -6.91
N GLY A 51 -15.56 4.80 -5.96
CA GLY A 51 -15.95 4.47 -4.58
C GLY A 51 -17.03 3.39 -4.54
N GLY A 52 -16.75 2.16 -4.06
CA GLY A 52 -17.70 1.06 -3.91
C GLY A 52 -17.68 -0.05 -4.98
N TYR A 53 -17.00 0.11 -6.12
CA TYR A 53 -16.93 -0.95 -7.15
C TYR A 53 -15.91 -2.03 -6.80
N ILE A 54 -16.25 -3.30 -7.06
CA ILE A 54 -15.35 -4.45 -6.92
C ILE A 54 -15.13 -5.02 -8.32
N THR A 55 -13.89 -5.00 -8.79
CA THR A 55 -13.54 -5.59 -10.08
C THR A 55 -13.83 -7.09 -10.12
N SER A 56 -14.39 -7.57 -11.22
CA SER A 56 -14.52 -8.99 -11.58
C SER A 56 -13.14 -9.68 -11.72
N GLY A 57 -13.12 -10.94 -12.15
CA GLY A 57 -11.88 -11.69 -12.33
C GLY A 57 -10.91 -11.11 -13.37
N ASP A 58 -11.42 -10.47 -14.43
CA ASP A 58 -10.69 -9.95 -15.60
C ASP A 58 -10.70 -8.42 -15.69
N GLU A 59 -11.41 -7.73 -14.80
CA GLU A 59 -11.37 -6.28 -14.72
C GLU A 59 -10.14 -5.74 -13.96
N PHE A 60 -9.71 -4.52 -14.29
CA PHE A 60 -8.75 -3.73 -13.53
C PHE A 60 -9.23 -2.29 -13.39
N PHE A 61 -8.80 -1.59 -12.35
CA PHE A 61 -9.14 -0.19 -12.14
C PHE A 61 -8.24 0.74 -12.94
N VAL A 62 -8.83 1.85 -13.38
CA VAL A 62 -8.17 2.96 -14.05
C VAL A 62 -8.46 4.25 -13.29
N ILE A 63 -7.42 4.99 -12.93
CA ILE A 63 -7.53 6.41 -12.53
C ILE A 63 -6.97 7.24 -13.68
N PRO A 64 -7.81 7.96 -14.45
CA PRO A 64 -7.33 8.95 -15.40
C PRO A 64 -6.78 10.17 -14.65
N ASP A 65 -5.88 10.91 -15.31
CA ASP A 65 -5.30 12.16 -14.76
C ASP A 65 -4.70 11.99 -13.35
N PHE A 66 -4.02 10.87 -13.15
CA PHE A 66 -3.30 10.57 -11.93
C PHE A 66 -2.11 11.53 -11.75
N ASP A 67 -2.03 12.12 -10.55
CA ASP A 67 -0.98 13.05 -10.16
C ASP A 67 0.20 12.26 -9.58
N ASP A 68 1.29 12.19 -10.35
CA ASP A 68 2.52 11.50 -9.94
C ASP A 68 3.32 12.34 -8.92
N VAL A 69 2.74 12.51 -7.74
CA VAL A 69 3.35 13.30 -6.64
C VAL A 69 4.69 12.73 -6.19
N ILE A 70 4.90 11.42 -6.34
CA ILE A 70 6.16 10.75 -5.99
C ILE A 70 7.23 10.96 -7.07
N ALA A 71 6.82 11.35 -8.29
CA ALA A 71 7.67 11.58 -9.45
C ALA A 71 8.38 10.31 -9.97
N VAL A 72 7.65 9.19 -10.03
CA VAL A 72 8.19 7.91 -10.54
C VAL A 72 8.50 7.97 -12.04
N LEU A 73 7.71 8.71 -12.82
CA LEU A 73 7.95 8.88 -14.27
C LEU A 73 9.19 9.75 -14.53
N ASP A 74 9.38 10.80 -13.73
CA ASP A 74 10.57 11.65 -13.81
C ASP A 74 11.84 10.85 -13.49
N ALA A 75 11.78 9.95 -12.49
CA ALA A 75 12.88 9.05 -12.17
C ALA A 75 13.24 8.10 -13.32
N ILE A 76 12.23 7.60 -14.04
CA ILE A 76 12.45 6.73 -15.22
C ILE A 76 13.06 7.51 -16.38
N ASN A 77 12.60 8.74 -16.61
CA ASN A 77 13.13 9.60 -17.68
C ASN A 77 14.53 10.11 -17.37
N ASN A 78 14.85 10.37 -16.09
CA ASN A 78 16.10 10.98 -15.65
C ASN A 78 16.82 10.12 -14.60
N PRO A 79 17.17 8.85 -14.91
CA PRO A 79 17.68 7.88 -13.93
C PRO A 79 18.99 8.31 -13.26
N THR A 80 19.79 9.14 -13.93
CA THR A 80 21.08 9.63 -13.42
C THR A 80 20.94 10.72 -12.35
N SER A 81 19.78 11.37 -12.28
CA SER A 81 19.48 12.38 -11.26
C SER A 81 19.07 11.78 -9.91
N ILE A 82 18.71 10.49 -9.91
CA ILE A 82 18.26 9.77 -8.73
C ILE A 82 19.47 9.22 -7.96
N PRO A 83 19.59 9.47 -6.65
CA PRO A 83 20.70 8.97 -5.85
C PRO A 83 20.69 7.44 -5.79
N PRO A 84 21.87 6.79 -5.77
CA PRO A 84 21.94 5.36 -5.55
C PRO A 84 21.42 5.00 -4.15
N TRP A 85 20.85 3.80 -4.02
CA TRP A 85 20.45 3.26 -2.73
C TRP A 85 21.67 2.73 -1.99
N GLU A 86 21.93 3.31 -0.81
CA GLU A 86 22.96 2.86 0.14
C GLU A 86 22.25 2.22 1.36
N PRO A 87 22.31 0.88 1.53
CA PRO A 87 21.61 0.17 2.61
C PRO A 87 22.00 0.61 4.03
N GLU A 88 23.20 1.15 4.20
CA GLU A 88 23.73 1.70 5.45
C GLU A 88 23.06 3.01 5.85
N GLU A 89 22.60 3.81 4.86
CA GLU A 89 21.92 5.08 5.09
C GLU A 89 20.40 4.89 5.15
N ILE A 90 19.86 4.07 4.24
CA ILE A 90 18.42 3.80 4.13
C ILE A 90 18.21 2.30 4.27
N SER A 91 17.63 1.89 5.39
CA SER A 91 17.33 0.49 5.62
C SER A 91 16.37 -0.06 4.57
N ALA A 92 16.60 -1.29 4.10
CA ALA A 92 15.66 -1.99 3.22
C ALA A 92 14.24 -2.10 3.80
N PHE A 93 14.10 -2.03 5.14
CA PHE A 93 12.80 -2.01 5.82
C PHE A 93 12.01 -0.72 5.63
N ASN A 94 12.64 0.34 5.14
CA ASN A 94 11.99 1.59 4.77
C ASN A 94 11.51 1.61 3.32
N ILE A 95 11.81 0.59 2.52
CA ILE A 95 11.29 0.46 1.15
C ILE A 95 9.84 0.00 1.22
N ILE A 96 8.96 0.65 0.46
CA ILE A 96 7.53 0.32 0.37
C ILE A 96 7.09 -0.14 -1.02
N ALA A 97 7.92 0.13 -2.04
CA ALA A 97 7.69 -0.35 -3.40
C ALA A 97 9.00 -0.41 -4.19
N LEU A 98 9.02 -1.28 -5.19
CA LEU A 98 10.03 -1.31 -6.24
C LEU A 98 9.37 -0.94 -7.57
N PHE A 99 10.09 -0.21 -8.41
CA PHE A 99 9.61 0.08 -9.75
C PHE A 99 10.73 0.14 -10.77
N SER A 100 10.35 -0.11 -12.01
CA SER A 100 11.18 -0.07 -13.21
C SER A 100 10.30 0.34 -14.38
N GLY A 101 10.87 0.76 -15.50
CA GLY A 101 10.02 1.27 -16.57
C GLY A 101 10.71 1.63 -17.87
N TYR A 102 9.91 2.19 -18.76
CA TYR A 102 10.33 2.68 -20.06
C TYR A 102 10.28 4.22 -20.04
N PRO A 103 11.36 4.91 -20.43
CA PRO A 103 11.31 6.35 -20.62
C PRO A 103 10.38 6.72 -21.77
N GLU A 104 10.03 7.99 -21.85
CA GLU A 104 9.32 8.53 -22.99
C GLU A 104 10.16 8.36 -24.27
N GLU A 105 9.58 7.72 -25.29
CA GLU A 105 10.27 7.41 -26.54
C GLU A 105 9.26 7.38 -27.70
N ASP A 106 9.61 7.99 -28.83
CA ASP A 106 8.83 7.97 -30.09
C ASP A 106 7.33 8.29 -29.92
N GLY A 107 7.01 9.29 -29.11
CA GLY A 107 5.63 9.72 -28.85
C GLY A 107 4.82 8.77 -27.97
N LYS A 108 5.45 7.75 -27.38
CA LYS A 108 4.86 6.93 -26.32
C LYS A 108 5.20 7.54 -24.96
N PRO A 109 4.22 7.66 -24.05
CA PRO A 109 4.47 8.23 -22.74
C PRO A 109 5.41 7.33 -21.93
N ALA A 110 6.18 7.94 -21.03
CA ALA A 110 6.92 7.22 -20.02
C ALA A 110 5.99 6.28 -19.23
N THR A 111 6.48 5.09 -18.91
CA THR A 111 5.69 4.05 -18.26
C THR A 111 6.44 3.47 -17.06
N ALA A 112 5.86 3.58 -15.87
CA ALA A 112 6.32 2.93 -14.65
C ALA A 112 5.56 1.63 -14.39
N LEU A 113 6.31 0.57 -14.10
CA LEU A 113 5.83 -0.73 -13.66
C LEU A 113 6.17 -0.88 -12.18
N ILE A 114 5.15 -0.95 -11.33
CA ILE A 114 5.31 -0.76 -9.88
C ILE A 114 4.86 -2.01 -9.15
N GLN A 115 5.66 -2.44 -8.17
CA GLN A 115 5.38 -3.55 -7.26
C GLN A 115 5.41 -3.04 -5.82
N SER A 116 4.45 -3.43 -4.99
CA SER A 116 4.54 -3.24 -3.54
C SER A 116 5.73 -4.02 -2.99
N PHE A 117 6.39 -3.47 -1.98
CA PHE A 117 7.49 -4.12 -1.29
C PHE A 117 7.14 -4.35 0.18
N ASP A 118 7.30 -5.58 0.64
CA ASP A 118 7.04 -6.00 2.00
C ASP A 118 8.35 -6.34 2.73
N LYS A 119 8.35 -6.20 4.06
CA LYS A 119 9.49 -6.56 4.91
C LYS A 119 9.91 -8.02 4.75
N ARG A 120 8.99 -8.91 4.37
CA ARG A 120 9.28 -10.32 4.06
C ARG A 120 10.17 -10.52 2.84
N GLN A 121 10.27 -9.51 1.98
CA GLN A 121 11.17 -9.52 0.82
C GLN A 121 12.60 -9.12 1.18
N VAL A 122 12.86 -8.64 2.40
CA VAL A 122 14.23 -8.44 2.88
C VAL A 122 14.80 -9.78 3.35
N ILE A 123 15.98 -10.15 2.85
CA ILE A 123 16.64 -11.40 3.24
C ILE A 123 17.07 -11.33 4.71
N ASP A 124 16.51 -12.21 5.54
CA ASP A 124 16.99 -12.42 6.91
C ASP A 124 18.28 -13.24 6.89
N ASN A 125 19.40 -12.53 6.82
CA ASN A 125 20.74 -13.13 6.84
C ASN A 125 20.99 -14.02 8.07
N ARG A 126 20.26 -13.90 9.18
CA ARG A 126 20.41 -14.81 10.34
C ARG A 126 19.88 -16.21 10.07
N ARG A 127 18.98 -16.36 9.08
CA ARG A 127 18.28 -17.59 8.77
C ARG A 127 18.55 -18.09 7.35
N THR A 128 19.28 -17.33 6.54
CA THR A 128 19.60 -17.67 5.15
C THR A 128 21.07 -18.00 4.98
N ILE A 129 21.34 -19.08 4.25
CA ILE A 129 22.68 -19.51 3.85
C ILE A 129 22.77 -19.59 2.32
N PHE A 130 23.91 -19.19 1.77
CA PHE A 130 24.20 -19.13 0.34
C PHE A 130 25.37 -20.05 0.00
N GLN A 131 25.34 -20.66 -1.18
CA GLN A 131 26.45 -21.45 -1.69
C GLN A 131 27.60 -20.51 -2.10
N LYS A 132 28.82 -20.73 -1.57
CA LYS A 132 30.01 -20.01 -2.05
C LYS A 132 30.51 -20.61 -3.35
N MET A 133 30.33 -19.90 -4.46
CA MET A 133 30.77 -20.34 -5.78
C MET A 133 32.29 -20.52 -5.91
N PHE A 134 33.09 -19.82 -5.09
CA PHE A 134 34.56 -19.79 -5.19
C PHE A 134 35.31 -20.64 -4.14
N GLN A 135 34.62 -21.48 -3.37
CA GLN A 135 35.27 -22.43 -2.46
C GLN A 135 35.16 -23.87 -2.99
N ALA A 136 36.25 -24.63 -2.87
CA ALA A 136 36.42 -25.95 -3.49
C ALA A 136 35.50 -27.06 -2.95
N SER A 137 34.76 -26.79 -1.88
CA SER A 137 33.75 -27.68 -1.33
C SER A 137 32.40 -27.00 -1.48
N ASN A 138 31.37 -27.73 -1.90
CA ASN A 138 29.97 -27.32 -2.03
C ASN A 138 29.39 -26.81 -0.70
N THR A 139 29.91 -25.70 -0.19
CA THR A 139 29.77 -25.22 1.17
C THR A 139 28.85 -24.03 1.18
N PHE A 140 27.85 -24.10 2.06
CA PHE A 140 26.93 -23.03 2.30
C PHE A 140 27.45 -22.18 3.46
N CYS A 141 27.34 -20.86 3.32
CA CYS A 141 27.72 -19.89 4.34
C CYS A 141 26.58 -18.91 4.58
N GLN A 142 26.52 -18.37 5.78
CA GLN A 142 25.72 -17.19 6.04
C GLN A 142 26.31 -15.98 5.29
N SER A 143 25.46 -15.17 4.66
CA SER A 143 25.88 -13.90 4.06
C SER A 143 25.72 -12.75 5.06
N THR A 144 26.56 -11.73 4.94
CA THR A 144 26.37 -10.44 5.60
C THR A 144 25.78 -9.38 4.67
N GLU A 145 25.71 -9.69 3.37
CA GLU A 145 25.29 -8.77 2.31
C GLU A 145 23.79 -8.46 2.38
N HIS A 146 23.41 -7.24 2.04
CA HIS A 146 22.00 -6.85 1.94
C HIS A 146 21.35 -7.52 0.72
N GLY A 147 20.27 -8.26 0.97
CA GLY A 147 19.51 -8.94 -0.08
C GLY A 147 18.05 -8.54 -0.04
N ILE A 148 17.46 -8.34 -1.22
CA ILE A 148 16.02 -8.14 -1.40
C ILE A 148 15.48 -9.13 -2.44
N VAL A 149 14.22 -9.49 -2.30
CA VAL A 149 13.48 -10.36 -3.21
C VAL A 149 12.54 -9.49 -4.04
N ILE A 150 12.64 -9.56 -5.37
CA ILE A 150 11.72 -8.87 -6.26
C ILE A 150 10.42 -9.68 -6.35
N ASP A 151 9.27 -9.01 -6.31
CA ASP A 151 7.98 -9.69 -6.38
C ASP A 151 7.73 -10.24 -7.79
N ASN A 152 6.76 -11.15 -7.92
CA ASN A 152 6.38 -11.77 -9.19
C ASN A 152 5.12 -11.16 -9.83
N LYS A 153 4.59 -10.06 -9.28
CA LYS A 153 3.38 -9.39 -9.76
C LYS A 153 3.49 -7.88 -9.67
N LEU A 154 2.93 -7.19 -10.66
CA LEU A 154 2.74 -5.75 -10.59
C LEU A 154 1.57 -5.41 -9.66
N THR A 155 1.75 -4.36 -8.88
CA THR A 155 0.70 -3.66 -8.15
C THR A 155 0.00 -2.65 -9.04
N ALA A 156 0.77 -1.90 -9.84
CA ALA A 156 0.24 -0.87 -10.72
C ALA A 156 1.11 -0.64 -11.97
N ILE A 157 0.50 -0.07 -13.00
CA ILE A 157 1.15 0.46 -14.19
C ILE A 157 0.73 1.92 -14.31
N LEU A 158 1.68 2.86 -14.29
CA LEU A 158 1.45 4.27 -14.56
C LEU A 158 2.02 4.60 -15.94
N ALA A 159 1.17 4.94 -16.90
CA ALA A 159 1.58 5.32 -18.26
C ALA A 159 1.10 6.74 -18.56
N GLY A 160 2.03 7.69 -18.60
CA GLY A 160 1.68 9.11 -18.64
C GLY A 160 0.84 9.50 -17.42
N THR A 161 -0.40 9.93 -17.61
CA THR A 161 -1.31 10.27 -16.50
C THR A 161 -2.31 9.15 -16.18
N GLU A 162 -2.24 8.00 -16.84
CA GLU A 162 -3.19 6.90 -16.63
C GLU A 162 -2.60 5.85 -15.67
N LEU A 163 -3.23 5.68 -14.50
CA LEU A 163 -2.83 4.69 -13.50
C LEU A 163 -3.76 3.47 -13.55
N LYS A 164 -3.19 2.30 -13.83
CA LYS A 164 -3.87 0.99 -13.87
C LYS A 164 -3.47 0.13 -12.70
N PHE A 165 -4.42 -0.52 -12.03
CA PHE A 165 -4.12 -1.40 -10.90
C PHE A 165 -5.25 -2.40 -10.64
N LYS A 166 -4.91 -3.53 -10.01
CA LYS A 166 -5.90 -4.55 -9.64
C LYS A 166 -6.40 -4.40 -8.22
N SER A 167 -5.49 -4.20 -7.27
CA SER A 167 -5.79 -4.18 -5.84
C SER A 167 -5.64 -2.78 -5.28
N PHE A 168 -6.77 -2.19 -4.88
CA PHE A 168 -6.78 -0.91 -4.17
C PHE A 168 -5.97 -0.99 -2.86
N HIS A 169 -6.15 -2.06 -2.09
CA HIS A 169 -5.46 -2.25 -0.82
C HIS A 169 -3.93 -2.32 -1.00
N MET A 170 -3.43 -2.83 -2.12
CA MET A 170 -2.00 -2.78 -2.43
C MET A 170 -1.56 -1.40 -2.93
N LEU A 171 -2.37 -0.74 -3.77
CA LEU A 171 -2.05 0.57 -4.31
C LEU A 171 -1.88 1.63 -3.21
N ARG A 172 -2.79 1.65 -2.23
CA ARG A 172 -2.78 2.64 -1.13
C ARG A 172 -1.55 2.56 -0.22
N ARG A 173 -0.82 1.43 -0.27
CA ARG A 173 0.45 1.28 0.46
C ARG A 173 1.56 2.14 -0.16
N ILE A 174 1.38 2.55 -1.43
CA ILE A 174 2.39 3.22 -2.25
C ILE A 174 1.98 4.67 -2.49
N PHE A 175 0.73 4.90 -2.92
CA PHE A 175 0.20 6.22 -3.28
C PHE A 175 -0.92 6.67 -2.35
N ASP A 176 -0.97 7.97 -2.06
CA ASP A 176 -2.17 8.59 -1.52
C ASP A 176 -3.17 8.83 -2.66
N VAL A 177 -4.20 7.99 -2.68
CA VAL A 177 -5.24 7.98 -3.70
C VAL A 177 -6.59 8.46 -3.16
N ASP A 178 -6.63 9.00 -1.93
CA ASP A 178 -7.85 9.48 -1.27
C ASP A 178 -8.54 10.60 -2.05
N ALA A 179 -7.78 11.37 -2.83
CA ALA A 179 -8.30 12.43 -3.68
C ALA A 179 -9.20 11.90 -4.81
N TYR A 180 -8.96 10.67 -5.27
CA TYR A 180 -9.68 10.04 -6.39
C TYR A 180 -10.93 9.27 -5.92
N PHE A 181 -11.35 9.43 -4.66
CA PHE A 181 -12.53 8.80 -4.13
C PHE A 181 -13.78 9.65 -4.24
N ARG A 182 -14.84 9.01 -4.72
CA ARG A 182 -16.22 9.45 -4.48
C ARG A 182 -16.59 9.22 -3.02
N GLU A 183 -17.25 10.20 -2.43
CA GLU A 183 -17.85 10.09 -1.10
C GLU A 183 -18.92 8.99 -1.04
N ALA A 184 -18.95 8.21 0.03
CA ALA A 184 -20.01 7.23 0.28
C ALA A 184 -21.41 7.89 0.26
N THR A 185 -22.37 7.25 -0.42
CA THR A 185 -23.78 7.65 -0.40
C THR A 185 -24.41 7.38 0.97
N ASN A 186 -25.64 7.86 1.17
CA ASN A 186 -26.38 7.58 2.41
C ASN A 186 -26.66 6.08 2.57
N GLU A 187 -26.93 5.38 1.47
CA GLU A 187 -27.16 3.94 1.43
C GLU A 187 -25.88 3.18 1.84
N GLU A 188 -24.72 3.59 1.33
CA GLU A 188 -23.42 3.00 1.70
C GLU A 188 -23.07 3.24 3.17
N LEU A 189 -23.35 4.43 3.72
CA LEU A 189 -23.19 4.72 5.15
C LEU A 189 -24.11 3.86 6.03
N THR A 190 -25.37 3.70 5.60
CA THR A 190 -26.36 2.89 6.31
C THR A 190 -25.94 1.43 6.33
N SER A 191 -25.53 0.89 5.18
CA SER A 191 -25.02 -0.47 5.04
C SER A 191 -23.76 -0.70 5.89
N PHE A 192 -22.79 0.22 5.86
CA PHE A 192 -21.58 0.15 6.69
C PHE A 192 -21.91 0.11 8.18
N SER A 193 -22.77 1.02 8.66
CA SER A 193 -23.16 1.04 10.07
C SER A 193 -23.94 -0.20 10.48
N SER A 194 -24.60 -0.88 9.54
CA SER A 194 -25.36 -2.11 9.77
C SER A 194 -24.52 -3.39 9.60
N HIS A 195 -23.22 -3.28 9.35
CA HIS A 195 -22.33 -4.43 9.18
C HIS A 195 -22.33 -5.32 10.42
N GLU A 196 -22.28 -6.65 10.24
CA GLU A 196 -22.46 -7.62 11.32
C GLU A 196 -21.45 -7.50 12.47
N LYS A 197 -20.25 -6.97 12.17
CA LYS A 197 -19.17 -6.70 13.13
C LYS A 197 -19.39 -5.47 14.01
N PHE A 198 -20.41 -4.64 13.74
CA PHE A 198 -20.75 -3.48 14.57
C PHE A 198 -21.89 -3.75 15.55
N SER A 199 -21.75 -3.22 16.78
CA SER A 199 -22.83 -2.98 17.73
C SER A 199 -23.22 -1.50 17.61
N VAL A 200 -24.45 -1.22 17.15
CA VAL A 200 -24.96 0.13 17.00
C VAL A 200 -26.10 0.35 17.98
N VAL A 201 -26.03 1.46 18.73
CA VAL A 201 -27.08 1.83 19.68
C VAL A 201 -28.39 2.11 18.93
N PRO A 202 -29.55 1.64 19.41
CA PRO A 202 -30.83 1.92 18.78
C PRO A 202 -31.06 3.41 18.52
N GLY A 203 -31.47 3.74 17.29
CA GLY A 203 -31.75 5.12 16.86
C GLY A 203 -30.53 5.94 16.45
N PHE A 204 -29.31 5.38 16.52
CA PHE A 204 -28.14 6.02 15.92
C PHE A 204 -28.15 5.87 14.39
N ASP A 205 -27.94 6.97 13.69
CA ASP A 205 -27.83 7.02 12.23
C ASP A 205 -26.55 7.76 11.83
N LEU A 206 -25.62 7.03 11.23
CA LEU A 206 -24.32 7.56 10.79
C LEU A 206 -24.48 8.69 9.76
N THR A 207 -25.53 8.67 8.93
CA THR A 207 -25.76 9.67 7.88
C THR A 207 -25.94 11.08 8.44
N THR A 208 -26.47 11.20 9.66
CA THR A 208 -26.75 12.48 10.33
C THR A 208 -25.48 13.21 10.78
N ILE A 209 -24.40 12.47 11.04
CA ILE A 209 -23.13 13.03 11.52
C ILE A 209 -22.02 12.97 10.47
N ALA A 210 -22.24 12.29 9.35
CA ALA A 210 -21.26 12.06 8.30
C ALA A 210 -20.95 13.33 7.50
N ASP A 211 -19.72 13.81 7.61
CA ASP A 211 -19.15 14.80 6.69
C ASP A 211 -18.35 14.12 5.57
N SER A 212 -17.80 14.93 4.65
CA SER A 212 -16.97 14.46 3.53
C SER A 212 -15.87 13.49 3.97
N VAL A 213 -15.22 13.76 5.11
CA VAL A 213 -14.15 12.90 5.63
C VAL A 213 -14.68 11.54 6.05
N ILE A 214 -15.81 11.49 6.78
CA ILE A 214 -16.45 10.23 7.17
C ILE A 214 -16.89 9.46 5.91
N ARG A 215 -17.50 10.13 4.94
CA ARG A 215 -17.98 9.51 3.70
C ARG A 215 -16.84 8.92 2.86
N LYS A 216 -15.73 9.64 2.72
CA LYS A 216 -14.53 9.12 2.04
C LYS A 216 -13.99 7.88 2.75
N LYS A 217 -13.86 7.93 4.08
CA LYS A 217 -13.32 6.79 4.85
C LYS A 217 -14.22 5.57 4.87
N VAL A 218 -15.53 5.74 4.96
CA VAL A 218 -16.45 4.61 4.80
C VAL A 218 -16.31 3.98 3.40
N SER A 219 -16.18 4.80 2.35
CA SER A 219 -15.93 4.29 1.00
C SER A 219 -14.61 3.49 0.91
N LEU A 220 -13.54 4.00 1.52
CA LEU A 220 -12.23 3.35 1.59
C LEU A 220 -12.29 2.01 2.35
N ILE A 221 -12.89 2.01 3.53
CA ILE A 221 -12.98 0.83 4.40
C ILE A 221 -13.80 -0.28 3.74
N ASN A 222 -14.97 0.05 3.16
CA ASN A 222 -15.80 -0.91 2.42
C ASN A 222 -15.02 -1.58 1.28
N LYS A 223 -14.18 -0.82 0.57
CA LYS A 223 -13.34 -1.38 -0.51
C LYS A 223 -12.19 -2.23 -0.01
N SER A 224 -11.54 -1.81 1.07
CA SER A 224 -10.42 -2.55 1.65
C SER A 224 -10.82 -3.93 2.16
N ARG A 225 -12.13 -4.14 2.36
CA ARG A 225 -12.73 -5.36 2.93
C ARG A 225 -12.15 -5.74 4.29
N ILE A 226 -11.58 -4.77 5.01
CA ILE A 226 -10.95 -5.03 6.31
C ILE A 226 -11.95 -5.63 7.31
N LEU A 227 -13.23 -5.28 7.18
CA LEU A 227 -14.32 -5.80 7.99
C LEU A 227 -14.79 -7.19 7.55
N GLU A 228 -14.38 -7.70 6.41
CA GLU A 228 -14.65 -9.06 5.96
C GLU A 228 -13.43 -9.96 6.19
N ASP A 229 -12.24 -9.44 5.91
CA ASP A 229 -10.99 -10.18 5.88
C ASP A 229 -10.39 -10.43 7.28
N TYR A 230 -10.70 -9.57 8.27
CA TYR A 230 -10.13 -9.68 9.63
C TYR A 230 -11.22 -9.78 10.71
N SER A 231 -11.07 -10.71 11.65
CA SER A 231 -11.99 -10.84 12.79
C SER A 231 -11.93 -9.64 13.75
N VAL A 232 -12.99 -9.43 14.52
CA VAL A 232 -13.02 -8.36 15.55
C VAL A 232 -11.89 -8.52 16.57
N THR A 233 -11.52 -9.77 16.88
CA THR A 233 -10.40 -10.07 17.77
C THR A 233 -9.06 -9.64 17.19
N GLU A 234 -8.79 -9.92 15.91
CA GLU A 234 -7.55 -9.49 15.24
C GLU A 234 -7.46 -7.96 15.16
N LEU A 235 -8.57 -7.29 14.82
CA LEU A 235 -8.63 -5.83 14.78
C LEU A 235 -8.38 -5.21 16.16
N ARG A 236 -8.92 -5.80 17.23
CA ARG A 236 -8.66 -5.34 18.61
C ARG A 236 -7.21 -5.54 19.03
N ILE A 237 -6.60 -6.68 18.66
CA ILE A 237 -5.17 -6.93 18.93
C ILE A 237 -4.33 -5.89 18.20
N SER A 238 -4.57 -5.69 16.90
CA SER A 238 -3.86 -4.70 16.09
C SER A 238 -4.00 -3.28 16.65
N ALA A 239 -5.21 -2.87 17.04
CA ALA A 239 -5.45 -1.58 17.68
C ALA A 239 -4.61 -1.42 18.96
N SER A 240 -4.55 -2.45 19.81
CA SER A 240 -3.76 -2.41 21.05
C SER A 240 -2.25 -2.31 20.81
N GLU A 241 -1.74 -2.95 19.76
CA GLU A 241 -0.31 -2.92 19.41
C GLU A 241 0.15 -1.52 18.98
N ILE A 242 -0.75 -0.75 18.37
CA ILE A 242 -0.49 0.63 17.95
C ILE A 242 -0.96 1.67 18.99
N GLY A 243 -1.48 1.24 20.14
CA GLY A 243 -1.96 2.12 21.20
C GLY A 243 -3.27 2.84 20.87
N VAL A 244 -4.09 2.31 19.96
CA VAL A 244 -5.43 2.83 19.66
C VAL A 244 -6.46 2.04 20.47
N ALA A 245 -7.32 2.76 21.20
CA ALA A 245 -8.44 2.14 21.90
C ALA A 245 -9.57 1.77 20.92
N LEU A 246 -9.79 0.47 20.72
CA LEU A 246 -10.94 -0.05 19.99
C LEU A 246 -11.98 -0.60 20.98
N GLU A 247 -13.09 0.11 21.18
CA GLU A 247 -14.17 -0.36 22.04
C GLU A 247 -14.90 -1.54 21.41
N THR A 248 -15.00 -2.65 22.14
CA THR A 248 -15.79 -3.83 21.75
C THR A 248 -16.84 -4.15 22.81
N GLU A 249 -17.93 -4.76 22.38
CA GLU A 249 -19.02 -5.23 23.23
C GLU A 249 -19.33 -6.69 22.90
N LYS A 250 -19.61 -7.50 23.94
CA LYS A 250 -20.09 -8.87 23.76
C LYS A 250 -21.60 -8.88 23.69
N ILE A 251 -22.13 -9.29 22.54
CA ILE A 251 -23.57 -9.55 22.35
C ILE A 251 -23.74 -11.05 22.22
N GLY A 252 -24.11 -11.71 23.32
CA GLY A 252 -24.08 -13.16 23.44
C GLY A 252 -22.65 -13.69 23.37
N GLU A 253 -22.40 -14.67 22.50
CA GLU A 253 -21.07 -15.26 22.27
C GLU A 253 -20.23 -14.49 21.22
N ILE A 254 -20.79 -13.45 20.59
CA ILE A 254 -20.14 -12.72 19.49
C ILE A 254 -19.60 -11.39 20.01
N GLU A 255 -18.31 -11.17 19.80
CA GLU A 255 -17.66 -9.88 20.03
C GLU A 255 -17.89 -8.95 18.83
N LYS A 256 -18.36 -7.73 19.08
CA LYS A 256 -18.60 -6.71 18.06
C LYS A 256 -17.89 -5.40 18.41
N ILE A 257 -17.49 -4.65 17.40
CA ILE A 257 -16.96 -3.29 17.54
C ILE A 257 -18.12 -2.37 17.91
N LYS A 258 -18.00 -1.64 19.01
CA LYS A 258 -19.03 -0.67 19.41
C LYS A 258 -18.92 0.58 18.54
N MET A 259 -19.99 0.92 17.82
CA MET A 259 -20.03 2.11 16.98
C MET A 259 -20.07 3.38 17.86
N PRO A 260 -19.10 4.30 17.75
CA PRO A 260 -19.12 5.54 18.51
C PRO A 260 -20.28 6.43 18.05
N GLN A 261 -20.84 7.21 18.99
CA GLN A 261 -21.95 8.12 18.69
C GLN A 261 -21.49 9.55 18.34
N ILE A 262 -20.27 9.91 18.78
CA ILE A 262 -19.72 11.24 18.61
C ILE A 262 -18.85 11.28 17.34
N ARG A 263 -19.06 12.30 16.50
CA ARG A 263 -18.36 12.48 15.21
C ARG A 263 -16.83 12.33 15.32
N LYS A 264 -16.21 12.88 16.37
CA LYS A 264 -14.77 12.79 16.60
C LYS A 264 -14.29 11.35 16.76
N ASP A 265 -15.03 10.55 17.52
CA ASP A 265 -14.65 9.17 17.84
C ASP A 265 -14.99 8.22 16.69
N VAL A 266 -16.06 8.50 15.93
CA VAL A 266 -16.31 7.83 14.65
C VAL A 266 -15.12 8.03 13.71
N LYS A 267 -14.61 9.26 13.56
CA LYS A 267 -13.43 9.50 12.73
C LYS A 267 -12.22 8.71 13.21
N ARG A 268 -11.97 8.66 14.53
CA ARG A 268 -10.86 7.86 15.10
C ARG A 268 -10.97 6.37 14.76
N LEU A 269 -12.18 5.79 14.89
CA LEU A 269 -12.46 4.42 14.47
C LEU A 269 -12.20 4.24 12.97
N LEU A 270 -12.69 5.15 12.14
CA LEU A 270 -12.50 5.06 10.69
C LEU A 270 -11.02 5.20 10.30
N HIS A 271 -10.24 6.08 10.93
CA HIS A 271 -8.78 6.14 10.71
C HIS A 271 -8.10 4.82 11.09
N PHE A 272 -8.59 4.15 12.12
CA PHE A 272 -8.02 2.85 12.50
C PHE A 272 -8.30 1.79 11.44
N LEU A 273 -9.58 1.64 11.08
CA LEU A 273 -10.02 0.66 10.08
C LEU A 273 -9.45 0.95 8.68
N ASP A 274 -9.17 2.21 8.38
CA ASP A 274 -8.54 2.61 7.12
C ASP A 274 -7.02 2.46 7.14
N GLU A 275 -6.41 1.99 8.25
CA GLU A 275 -4.96 1.87 8.45
C GLU A 275 -4.20 3.21 8.31
N ASP A 276 -4.83 4.32 8.68
CA ASP A 276 -4.30 5.69 8.58
C ASP A 276 -3.21 6.00 9.63
N TYR A 277 -2.85 5.05 10.49
CA TYR A 277 -1.89 5.24 11.58
C TYR A 277 -0.52 4.65 11.23
N PHE A 278 0.53 5.39 11.54
CA PHE A 278 1.92 4.98 11.37
C PHE A 278 2.74 5.32 12.63
N THR A 279 3.63 4.43 13.05
CA THR A 279 4.46 4.61 14.25
C THR A 279 5.86 5.10 13.90
N SER A 280 6.25 6.29 14.38
CA SER A 280 7.59 6.84 14.15
C SER A 280 8.70 5.96 14.72
N HIS A 281 9.71 5.69 13.90
CA HIS A 281 10.81 4.78 14.21
C HIS A 281 11.65 5.19 15.43
N ILE A 282 11.80 6.49 15.67
CA ILE A 282 12.69 7.01 16.73
C ILE A 282 11.94 7.16 18.05
N THR A 283 10.77 7.79 18.01
CA THR A 283 10.03 8.13 19.23
C THR A 283 9.00 7.08 19.63
N ARG A 284 8.75 6.07 18.77
CA ARG A 284 7.64 5.12 18.87
C ARG A 284 6.28 5.80 19.04
N THR A 285 6.16 7.05 18.59
CA THR A 285 4.94 7.83 18.68
C THR A 285 4.05 7.53 17.49
N LEU A 286 2.76 7.35 17.73
CA LEU A 286 1.76 7.16 16.70
C LEU A 286 1.46 8.49 16.00
N TYR A 287 1.55 8.49 14.68
CA TYR A 287 1.19 9.58 13.80
C TYR A 287 0.11 9.12 12.83
N ARG A 288 -0.60 10.10 12.26
CA ARG A 288 -1.57 9.85 11.21
C ARG A 288 -0.96 10.15 9.84
N ALA A 289 -1.11 9.24 8.87
CA ALA A 289 -0.43 9.25 7.58
C ALA A 289 -0.54 10.59 6.82
N ASN A 290 -1.67 11.30 6.99
CA ASN A 290 -1.95 12.57 6.30
C ASN A 290 -1.82 13.84 7.16
N SER A 291 -1.29 13.75 8.38
CA SER A 291 -0.93 14.95 9.14
C SER A 291 0.18 14.68 10.15
N LYS A 292 1.18 15.57 10.22
CA LYS A 292 2.15 15.65 11.33
C LYS A 292 1.50 16.03 12.67
N ARG A 293 0.21 15.70 12.86
CA ARG A 293 -0.52 15.94 14.09
C ARG A 293 -0.28 14.74 14.99
N ARG A 294 0.33 15.01 16.14
CA ARG A 294 0.40 14.08 17.26
C ARG A 294 -1.04 13.77 17.70
N GLU A 295 -1.40 12.49 17.72
CA GLU A 295 -2.62 12.05 18.39
C GLU A 295 -2.27 11.78 19.84
N ASP A 296 -2.95 12.46 20.75
CA ASP A 296 -2.90 12.11 22.16
C ASP A 296 -3.82 10.88 22.34
N VAL A 297 -3.18 9.77 22.71
CA VAL A 297 -3.82 8.50 23.11
C VAL A 297 -4.52 8.67 24.44
#